data_AF-A0A356XC00-F1
#
_entry.id   AF-A0A356XC00-F1
#
_cell.length_a   1.000
_cell.length_b   1.000
_cell.length_c   1.000
_cell.angle_alpha   90.00
_cell.angle_beta   90.00
_cell.angle_gamma   90.00
#
_symmetry.space_group_name_H-M   'P 1'
#
loop_
_entity.id
_entity.type
_entity.pdbx_description
1 polymer ?
#
loop_
_entity_poly.entity_id
_entity_poly.type
_entity_poly.pdbx_seq_one_letter_code
_entity_poly.pdbx_strand_id
1 'polypeptide(L)'
;TEVFWNHRDVFDQESATLMKDRAIDNMTRYTATVEESKEINSRHNGMPKIIISASGMCDAGRIKHHLKHNLWRPESTVLFVGYQARGTLGRSLVDGAKRVRIFGEEISVKARIEMFEGFSGHADREGLLSWLGAMRHKPARVLLIHGEKGSIESLAETIHKDFHIDVTIPEYAQSVTLGLEVADKRLAVMETGRYASLAAVHMLEILREEFASTMESLHRELKRAATEEEISVVTARIQDIENRLKLSETL
;
A
#
# COMPACT_ATOMS: atom_id res chain seq x y z
N THR A 1 -8.03 18.58 -6.44
CA THR A 1 -9.36 18.61 -5.78
C THR A 1 -10.49 18.98 -6.72
N GLU A 2 -10.23 19.59 -7.89
CA GLU A 2 -11.25 19.93 -8.91
C GLU A 2 -12.29 18.84 -9.23
N VAL A 3 -11.87 17.56 -9.32
CA VAL A 3 -12.83 16.46 -9.54
C VAL A 3 -13.91 16.42 -8.46
N PHE A 4 -13.55 16.58 -7.19
CA PHE A 4 -14.51 16.61 -6.09
C PHE A 4 -15.45 17.82 -6.17
N TRP A 5 -14.99 18.96 -6.70
CA TRP A 5 -15.84 20.13 -6.93
C TRP A 5 -16.88 19.93 -8.03
N ASN A 6 -16.52 19.16 -9.06
CA ASN A 6 -17.39 18.82 -10.17
C ASN A 6 -18.42 17.74 -9.80
N HIS A 7 -18.19 17.00 -8.70
CA HIS A 7 -19.03 15.90 -8.24
C HIS A 7 -19.53 16.11 -6.81
N ARG A 8 -19.98 17.33 -6.48
CA ARG A 8 -20.52 17.65 -5.14
C ARG A 8 -21.80 16.90 -4.78
N ASP A 9 -22.46 16.31 -5.77
CA ASP A 9 -23.65 15.48 -5.61
C ASP A 9 -23.38 14.19 -4.81
N VAL A 10 -22.13 13.76 -4.69
CA VAL A 10 -21.76 12.56 -3.91
C VAL A 10 -21.37 12.86 -2.46
N PHE A 11 -21.39 14.12 -2.05
CA PHE A 11 -21.05 14.50 -0.68
C PHE A 11 -22.21 14.20 0.26
N ASP A 12 -21.88 13.78 1.48
CA ASP A 12 -22.84 13.85 2.57
C ASP A 12 -23.19 15.32 2.90
N GLN A 13 -24.25 15.50 3.67
CA GLN A 13 -24.79 16.82 3.98
C GLN A 13 -23.80 17.70 4.77
N GLU A 14 -23.00 17.10 5.65
CA GLU A 14 -22.01 17.80 6.46
C GLU A 14 -20.86 18.30 5.58
N SER A 15 -20.28 17.42 4.77
CA SER A 15 -19.22 17.70 3.82
C SER A 15 -19.65 18.76 2.81
N ALA A 16 -20.87 18.67 2.28
CA ALA A 16 -21.42 19.68 1.38
C ALA A 16 -21.52 21.08 2.05
N THR A 17 -21.80 21.12 3.35
CA THR A 17 -21.88 22.36 4.14
C THR A 17 -20.49 22.93 4.42
N LEU A 18 -19.54 22.11 4.85
CA LEU A 18 -18.17 22.52 5.17
C LEU A 18 -17.39 22.94 3.92
N MET A 19 -17.67 22.29 2.79
CA MET A 19 -17.05 22.58 1.50
C MET A 19 -17.74 23.74 0.77
N LYS A 20 -18.68 24.43 1.42
CA LYS A 20 -19.27 25.63 0.82
C LYS A 20 -18.17 26.66 0.52
N ASP A 21 -18.28 27.32 -0.63
CA ASP A 21 -17.39 28.40 -1.07
C ASP A 21 -15.89 28.04 -1.17
N ARG A 22 -15.56 26.76 -1.38
CA ARG A 22 -14.18 26.29 -1.53
C ARG A 22 -13.25 26.65 -0.36
N ALA A 23 -13.77 26.61 0.86
CA ALA A 23 -13.03 27.00 2.08
C ALA A 23 -11.62 26.35 2.18
N ILE A 24 -11.47 25.08 1.82
CA ILE A 24 -10.17 24.37 1.83
C ILE A 24 -9.21 24.95 0.79
N ASP A 25 -9.69 25.32 -0.40
CA ASP A 25 -8.84 25.90 -1.46
C ASP A 25 -8.30 27.26 -0.99
N ASN A 26 -9.07 28.02 -0.22
CA ASN A 26 -8.63 29.33 0.32
C ASN A 26 -7.54 29.19 1.39
N MET A 27 -7.41 28.03 2.02
CA MET A 27 -6.40 27.75 3.04
C MET A 27 -5.17 27.01 2.48
N THR A 28 -5.19 26.65 1.19
CA THR A 28 -4.15 25.79 0.59
C THR A 28 -3.50 26.45 -0.61
N ARG A 29 -2.18 26.24 -0.75
CA ARG A 29 -1.44 26.65 -1.95
C ARG A 29 -1.19 25.44 -2.83
N TYR A 30 -1.94 25.32 -3.92
CA TYR A 30 -1.71 24.29 -4.93
C TYR A 30 -0.39 24.56 -5.66
N THR A 31 0.40 23.50 -5.83
CA THR A 31 1.72 23.54 -6.46
C THR A 31 1.70 22.59 -7.66
N ALA A 32 1.46 23.13 -8.86
CA ALA A 32 1.22 22.33 -10.06
C ALA A 32 2.53 21.98 -10.79
N THR A 33 3.53 22.86 -10.74
CA THR A 33 4.77 22.71 -11.51
C THR A 33 5.90 22.04 -10.71
N VAL A 34 6.93 21.57 -11.43
CA VAL A 34 8.12 20.95 -10.82
C VAL A 34 8.95 22.01 -10.12
N GLU A 35 9.06 23.19 -10.72
CA GLU A 35 9.84 24.33 -10.25
C GLU A 35 9.29 24.84 -8.92
N GLU A 36 7.98 25.03 -8.81
CA GLU A 36 7.32 25.40 -7.56
C GLU A 36 7.53 24.33 -6.48
N SER A 37 7.46 23.04 -6.83
CA SER A 37 7.69 21.94 -5.87
C SER A 37 9.13 21.91 -5.35
N LYS A 38 10.11 22.17 -6.22
CA LYS A 38 11.53 22.31 -5.83
C LYS A 38 11.73 23.52 -4.93
N GLU A 39 11.08 24.63 -5.24
CA GLU A 39 11.18 25.88 -4.46
C GLU A 39 10.69 25.71 -3.02
N ILE A 40 9.68 24.86 -2.79
CA ILE A 40 9.24 24.51 -1.44
C ILE A 40 10.40 23.93 -0.61
N ASN A 41 11.31 23.16 -1.21
CA ASN A 41 12.42 22.57 -0.48
C ASN A 41 13.55 23.58 -0.21
N SER A 42 13.81 24.51 -1.12
CA SER A 42 14.92 25.47 -1.03
C SER A 42 14.59 26.75 -0.24
N ARG A 43 13.31 27.09 -0.09
CA ARG A 43 12.89 28.26 0.71
C ARG A 43 13.11 28.01 2.21
N HIS A 44 14.26 28.45 2.71
CA HIS A 44 14.61 28.50 4.12
C HIS A 44 14.46 29.91 4.67
N ASN A 45 13.25 30.48 4.60
CA ASN A 45 12.94 31.80 5.18
C ASN A 45 12.60 31.73 6.69
N GLY A 46 12.93 30.62 7.35
CA GLY A 46 12.64 30.39 8.77
C GLY A 46 11.17 30.10 9.10
N MET A 47 10.24 30.19 8.13
CA MET A 47 8.82 29.92 8.40
C MET A 47 8.51 28.42 8.39
N PRO A 48 7.77 27.91 9.39
CA PRO A 48 7.24 26.55 9.36
C PRO A 48 6.22 26.40 8.24
N LYS A 49 6.14 25.20 7.66
CA LYS A 49 5.28 24.90 6.52
C LYS A 49 4.74 23.47 6.61
N ILE A 50 3.51 23.29 6.16
CA ILE A 50 2.86 22.00 6.01
C ILE A 50 2.89 21.62 4.53
N ILE A 51 3.37 20.42 4.22
CA ILE A 51 3.47 19.92 2.85
C ILE A 51 2.61 18.66 2.76
N ILE A 52 1.58 18.71 1.92
CA ILE A 52 0.76 17.54 1.57
C ILE A 52 1.18 17.12 0.15
N SER A 53 1.70 15.90 0.01
CA SER A 53 2.25 15.43 -1.26
C SER A 53 1.95 13.96 -1.49
N ALA A 54 1.70 13.61 -2.75
CA ALA A 54 1.55 12.24 -3.20
C ALA A 54 2.93 11.64 -3.57
N SER A 55 3.11 10.31 -3.50
CA SER A 55 2.13 9.27 -3.14
C SER A 55 2.04 8.99 -1.62
N GLY A 56 0.88 8.51 -1.17
CA GLY A 56 0.58 8.29 0.26
C GLY A 56 1.41 7.19 0.95
N MET A 57 2.08 6.32 0.18
CA MET A 57 3.01 5.29 0.69
C MET A 57 4.49 5.62 0.43
N CYS A 58 4.77 6.82 -0.11
CA CYS A 58 6.12 7.33 -0.36
C CYS A 58 6.96 6.59 -1.42
N ASP A 59 6.38 5.69 -2.21
CA ASP A 59 7.13 4.90 -3.21
C ASP A 59 7.44 5.68 -4.49
N ALA A 60 6.57 6.62 -4.83
CA ALA A 60 6.67 7.44 -6.04
C ALA A 60 6.23 8.89 -5.82
N GLY A 61 6.64 9.75 -6.75
CA GLY A 61 6.18 11.14 -6.83
C GLY A 61 7.03 12.14 -6.03
N ARG A 62 6.48 13.34 -5.88
CA ARG A 62 7.17 14.51 -5.29
C ARG A 62 7.48 14.32 -3.81
N ILE A 63 6.72 13.48 -3.11
CA ILE A 63 6.98 13.14 -1.70
C ILE A 63 8.41 12.66 -1.47
N LYS A 64 9.01 11.88 -2.39
CA LYS A 64 10.40 11.41 -2.25
C LYS A 64 11.40 12.57 -2.22
N HIS A 65 11.16 13.61 -3.01
CA HIS A 65 11.98 14.82 -2.96
C HIS A 65 11.81 15.54 -1.62
N HIS A 66 10.58 15.70 -1.13
CA HIS A 66 10.35 16.33 0.17
C HIS A 66 10.96 15.53 1.33
N LEU A 67 10.84 14.20 1.32
CA LEU A 67 11.49 13.32 2.28
C LEU A 67 13.01 13.43 2.21
N LYS A 68 13.60 13.45 1.01
CA LYS A 68 15.05 13.63 0.85
C LYS A 68 15.56 14.91 1.53
N HIS A 69 14.82 16.00 1.45
CA HIS A 69 15.23 17.28 2.02
C HIS A 69 14.91 17.44 3.51
N ASN A 70 14.02 16.61 4.08
CA ASN A 70 13.52 16.82 5.44
C ASN A 70 13.75 15.65 6.41
N LEU A 71 13.98 14.41 5.95
CA LEU A 71 14.14 13.25 6.83
C LEU A 71 15.32 13.36 7.79
N TRP A 72 16.40 14.03 7.38
CA TRP A 72 17.60 14.21 8.20
C TRP A 72 17.50 15.37 9.19
N ARG A 73 16.38 16.11 9.20
CA ARG A 73 16.16 17.29 10.02
C ARG A 73 15.33 16.93 11.26
N PRO A 74 15.88 17.02 12.49
CA PRO A 74 15.18 16.63 13.70
C PRO A 74 13.97 17.50 14.04
N GLU A 75 13.92 18.74 13.54
CA GLU A 75 12.79 19.65 13.69
C GLU A 75 11.60 19.32 12.77
N SER A 76 11.79 18.39 11.82
CA SER A 76 10.74 17.99 10.89
C SER A 76 9.92 16.82 11.43
N THR A 77 8.65 16.75 11.04
CA THR A 77 7.78 15.60 11.30
C THR A 77 7.23 15.06 9.98
N VAL A 78 7.31 13.75 9.78
CA VAL A 78 6.61 13.03 8.72
C VAL A 78 5.38 12.38 9.36
N LEU A 79 4.20 12.85 8.97
CA LEU A 79 2.93 12.37 9.49
C LEU A 79 2.24 11.50 8.44
N PHE A 80 2.05 10.22 8.75
CA PHE A 80 1.25 9.30 7.96
C PHE A 80 -0.20 9.32 8.45
N VAL A 81 -1.15 9.36 7.52
CA VAL A 81 -2.59 9.43 7.81
C VAL A 81 -3.36 8.21 7.29
N GLY A 82 -2.65 7.16 6.92
CA GLY A 82 -3.24 5.95 6.36
C GLY A 82 -2.26 4.78 6.35
N TYR A 83 -2.81 3.60 6.09
CA TYR A 83 -2.06 2.34 6.09
C TYR A 83 -0.84 2.37 5.15
N GLN A 84 0.26 1.76 5.61
CA GLN A 84 1.51 1.64 4.87
C GLN A 84 1.78 0.16 4.58
N ALA A 85 1.70 -0.22 3.30
CA ALA A 85 1.88 -1.61 2.87
C ALA A 85 3.34 -2.07 3.04
N ARG A 86 3.55 -3.36 3.30
CA ARG A 86 4.89 -3.95 3.36
C ARG A 86 5.64 -3.74 2.04
N GLY A 87 6.96 -3.55 2.15
CA GLY A 87 7.83 -3.27 1.00
C GLY A 87 7.88 -1.79 0.59
N THR A 88 6.98 -0.95 1.09
CA THR A 88 6.98 0.48 0.76
C THR A 88 8.00 1.26 1.58
N LEU A 89 8.44 2.41 1.04
CA LEU A 89 9.28 3.35 1.80
C LEU A 89 8.55 3.86 3.04
N GLY A 90 7.26 4.17 2.91
CA GLY A 90 6.45 4.64 4.02
C GLY A 90 6.38 3.63 5.16
N ARG A 91 6.22 2.34 4.85
CA ARG A 91 6.23 1.30 5.88
C ARG A 91 7.58 1.18 6.58
N SER A 92 8.68 1.26 5.83
CA SER A 92 10.03 1.26 6.42
C SER A 92 10.22 2.41 7.42
N LEU A 93 9.67 3.59 7.13
CA LEU A 93 9.74 4.74 8.02
C LEU A 93 8.90 4.53 9.29
N VAL A 94 7.67 4.04 9.15
CA VAL A 94 6.79 3.73 10.29
C VAL A 94 7.38 2.64 11.19
N ASP A 95 8.02 1.62 10.61
CA ASP A 95 8.70 0.55 11.35
C ASP A 95 10.00 1.05 12.05
N GLY A 96 10.34 2.33 11.91
CA GLY A 96 11.40 2.98 12.69
C GLY A 96 12.80 2.93 12.06
N ALA A 97 12.89 2.73 10.73
CA ALA A 97 14.17 2.72 10.03
C ALA A 97 14.99 3.99 10.33
N LYS A 98 16.23 3.81 10.77
CA LYS A 98 17.16 4.93 11.07
C LYS A 98 17.85 5.49 9.84
N ARG A 99 17.88 4.71 8.75
CA ARG A 99 18.39 5.12 7.44
C ARG A 99 17.50 4.53 6.36
N VAL A 100 17.23 5.33 5.34
CA VAL A 100 16.47 4.90 4.15
C VAL A 100 17.21 5.35 2.89
N ARG A 101 16.93 4.69 1.76
CA ARG A 101 17.53 5.07 0.47
C ARG A 101 16.50 5.75 -0.41
N ILE A 102 16.81 6.95 -0.89
CA ILE A 102 15.95 7.73 -1.79
C ILE A 102 16.82 8.23 -2.96
N PHE A 103 16.42 7.92 -4.19
CA PHE A 103 17.17 8.26 -5.42
C PHE A 103 18.63 7.76 -5.41
N GLY A 104 18.86 6.58 -4.84
CA GLY A 104 20.20 5.99 -4.74
C GLY A 104 21.04 6.51 -3.57
N GLU A 105 20.63 7.59 -2.91
CA GLU A 105 21.33 8.19 -1.78
C GLU A 105 20.82 7.64 -0.44
N GLU A 106 21.73 7.39 0.50
CA GLU A 106 21.38 6.98 1.86
C GLU A 106 21.12 8.22 2.73
N ILE A 107 19.97 8.25 3.38
CA ILE A 107 19.47 9.38 4.15
C ILE A 107 19.22 8.94 5.58
N SER A 108 19.79 9.69 6.53
CA SER A 108 19.53 9.48 7.95
C SER A 108 18.12 9.94 8.30
N VAL A 109 17.39 9.12 9.05
CA VAL A 109 16.06 9.46 9.56
C VAL A 109 16.22 10.02 10.97
N LYS A 110 16.22 11.35 11.06
CA LYS A 110 16.23 12.12 12.31
C LYS A 110 14.92 12.84 12.56
N ALA A 111 14.13 13.06 11.52
CA ALA A 111 12.78 13.58 11.62
C ALA A 111 11.92 12.67 12.48
N ARG A 112 10.96 13.27 13.19
CA ARG A 112 9.95 12.52 13.94
C ARG A 112 9.00 11.85 12.95
N ILE A 113 8.75 10.55 13.15
CA ILE A 113 7.80 9.78 12.34
C ILE A 113 6.58 9.54 13.21
N GLU A 114 5.42 10.00 12.73
CA GLU A 114 4.13 9.85 13.41
C GLU A 114 3.14 9.18 12.47
N MET A 115 2.21 8.41 13.03
CA MET A 115 1.12 7.79 12.29
C MET A 115 -0.20 8.06 13.01
N PHE A 116 -1.19 8.54 12.26
CA PHE A 116 -2.54 8.78 12.74
C PHE A 116 -3.49 7.83 12.02
N GLU A 117 -4.12 6.93 12.78
CA GLU A 117 -4.90 5.81 12.24
C GLU A 117 -6.35 6.20 11.84
N GLY A 118 -6.79 7.42 12.13
CA GLY A 118 -8.18 7.85 11.97
C GLY A 118 -8.61 8.41 10.62
N PHE A 119 -7.71 8.51 9.63
CA PHE A 119 -8.03 9.07 8.29
C PHE A 119 -7.98 8.04 7.17
N SER A 120 -7.82 6.76 7.51
CA SER A 120 -7.93 5.69 6.52
C SER A 120 -9.39 5.60 6.06
N GLY A 121 -9.65 5.71 4.75
CA GLY A 121 -11.00 5.53 4.20
C GLY A 121 -11.55 4.11 4.33
N HIS A 122 -10.85 3.22 5.03
CA HIS A 122 -11.23 1.84 5.28
C HIS A 122 -11.89 1.72 6.65
N ALA A 123 -12.96 0.93 6.74
CA ALA A 123 -13.50 0.50 8.02
C ALA A 123 -12.47 -0.36 8.75
N ASP A 124 -12.37 -0.17 10.07
CA ASP A 124 -11.62 -1.06 10.94
C ASP A 124 -12.34 -2.39 11.13
N ARG A 125 -11.73 -3.30 11.89
CA ARG A 125 -12.31 -4.63 12.17
C ARG A 125 -13.73 -4.53 12.72
N GLU A 126 -13.94 -3.67 13.72
CA GLU A 126 -15.24 -3.52 14.36
C GLU A 126 -16.27 -2.88 13.43
N GLY A 127 -15.86 -1.92 12.59
CA GLY A 127 -16.68 -1.33 11.54
C GLY A 127 -17.13 -2.37 10.51
N LEU A 128 -16.25 -3.26 10.06
CA LEU A 128 -16.60 -4.36 9.14
C LEU A 128 -17.58 -5.35 9.78
N LEU A 129 -17.35 -5.74 11.03
CA LEU A 129 -18.23 -6.65 11.77
C LEU A 129 -19.60 -6.01 12.04
N SER A 130 -19.61 -4.72 12.41
CA SER A 130 -20.85 -3.94 12.61
C SER A 130 -21.63 -3.81 11.30
N TRP A 131 -20.96 -3.52 10.18
CA TRP A 131 -21.58 -3.47 8.86
C TRP A 131 -22.22 -4.81 8.47
N LEU A 132 -21.49 -5.92 8.62
CA LEU A 132 -22.03 -7.26 8.38
C LEU A 132 -23.18 -7.58 9.35
N GLY A 133 -23.05 -7.19 10.62
CA GLY A 133 -24.04 -7.34 11.68
C GLY A 133 -25.33 -6.57 11.43
N ALA A 134 -25.27 -5.40 10.80
CA ALA A 134 -26.42 -4.57 10.47
C ALA A 134 -27.22 -5.06 9.26
N MET A 135 -26.67 -5.98 8.44
CA MET A 135 -27.41 -6.52 7.29
C MET A 135 -28.67 -7.27 7.75
N ARG A 136 -29.83 -6.85 7.22
CA ARG A 136 -31.15 -7.47 7.48
C ARG A 136 -31.20 -8.93 7.03
N HIS A 137 -30.59 -9.23 5.89
CA HIS A 137 -30.43 -10.58 5.37
C HIS A 137 -28.95 -10.90 5.35
N LYS A 138 -28.53 -11.91 6.12
CA LYS A 138 -27.14 -12.34 6.14
C LYS A 138 -26.77 -12.97 4.79
N PRO A 139 -25.56 -12.73 4.28
CA PRO A 139 -25.10 -13.41 3.09
C PRO A 139 -24.93 -14.91 3.38
N ALA A 140 -25.19 -15.74 2.38
CA ALA A 140 -24.96 -17.19 2.48
C ALA A 140 -23.47 -17.54 2.60
N ARG A 141 -22.60 -16.70 2.02
CA ARG A 141 -21.14 -16.83 2.03
C ARG A 141 -20.49 -15.45 1.94
N VAL A 142 -19.37 -15.27 2.63
CA VAL A 142 -18.51 -14.09 2.51
C VAL A 142 -17.19 -14.48 1.84
N LEU A 143 -16.78 -13.71 0.84
CA LEU A 143 -15.45 -13.83 0.24
C LEU A 143 -14.60 -12.67 0.74
N LEU A 144 -13.56 -12.97 1.51
CA LEU A 144 -12.63 -11.95 1.98
C LEU A 144 -11.46 -11.83 1.01
N ILE A 145 -11.21 -10.60 0.56
CA ILE A 145 -10.08 -10.23 -0.30
C ILE A 145 -9.39 -8.98 0.26
N HIS A 146 -8.28 -8.58 -0.36
CA HIS A 146 -7.58 -7.32 -0.10
C HIS A 146 -7.23 -7.06 1.38
N GLY A 147 -6.39 -7.94 1.95
CA GLY A 147 -5.84 -7.78 3.29
C GLY A 147 -4.55 -8.58 3.47
N GLU A 148 -3.77 -8.29 4.51
CA GLU A 148 -2.64 -9.14 4.89
C GLU A 148 -3.15 -10.50 5.38
N LYS A 149 -2.37 -11.56 5.13
CA LYS A 149 -2.73 -12.95 5.47
C LYS A 149 -3.26 -13.11 6.90
N GLY A 150 -2.51 -12.64 7.90
CA GLY A 150 -2.93 -12.77 9.29
C GLY A 150 -4.20 -11.97 9.63
N SER A 151 -4.34 -10.76 9.08
CA SER A 151 -5.51 -9.91 9.32
C SER A 151 -6.78 -10.50 8.70
N ILE A 152 -6.67 -11.04 7.49
CA ILE A 152 -7.82 -11.60 6.77
C ILE A 152 -8.26 -12.94 7.35
N GLU A 153 -7.30 -13.79 7.77
CA GLU A 153 -7.57 -15.04 8.49
C GLU A 153 -8.27 -14.75 9.83
N SER A 154 -7.78 -13.79 10.61
CA SER A 154 -8.41 -13.41 11.88
C SER A 154 -9.83 -12.87 11.71
N LEU A 155 -10.07 -12.07 10.66
CA LEU A 155 -11.41 -11.57 10.35
C LEU A 155 -12.33 -12.71 9.92
N ALA A 156 -11.85 -13.66 9.11
CA ALA A 156 -12.62 -14.83 8.70
C ALA A 156 -13.08 -15.68 9.89
N GLU A 157 -12.16 -15.97 10.81
CA GLU A 157 -12.46 -16.70 12.05
C GLU A 157 -13.52 -15.99 12.88
N THR A 158 -13.40 -14.66 13.02
CA THR A 158 -14.38 -13.85 13.76
C THR A 158 -15.76 -13.90 13.11
N ILE A 159 -15.83 -13.74 11.78
CA ILE A 159 -17.10 -13.78 11.04
C ILE A 159 -17.77 -15.15 11.18
N HIS A 160 -17.00 -16.23 11.03
CA HIS A 160 -17.52 -17.58 11.18
C HIS A 160 -18.03 -17.85 12.60
N LYS A 161 -17.29 -17.39 13.62
CA LYS A 161 -17.66 -17.56 15.02
C LYS A 161 -18.92 -16.79 15.41
N ASP A 162 -19.00 -15.51 15.02
CA ASP A 162 -20.01 -14.59 15.54
C ASP A 162 -21.31 -14.60 14.71
N PHE A 163 -21.20 -14.86 13.40
CA PHE A 163 -22.35 -14.84 12.49
C PHE A 163 -22.72 -16.21 11.91
N HIS A 164 -21.90 -17.25 12.14
CA HIS A 164 -22.08 -18.59 11.57
C HIS A 164 -22.19 -18.58 10.03
N ILE A 165 -21.46 -17.67 9.39
CA ILE A 165 -21.41 -17.53 7.93
C ILE A 165 -20.17 -18.25 7.39
N ASP A 166 -20.33 -18.96 6.28
CA ASP A 166 -19.22 -19.56 5.55
C ASP A 166 -18.32 -18.45 4.96
N VAL A 167 -17.02 -18.52 5.25
CA VAL A 167 -16.04 -17.54 4.79
C VAL A 167 -15.00 -18.23 3.94
N THR A 168 -14.78 -17.72 2.73
CA THR A 168 -13.69 -18.16 1.86
C THR A 168 -12.71 -17.01 1.68
N ILE A 169 -11.43 -17.30 1.79
CA ILE A 169 -10.34 -16.38 1.42
C ILE A 169 -9.79 -16.93 0.10
N PRO A 170 -10.19 -16.39 -1.07
CA PRO A 170 -9.74 -16.92 -2.35
C PRO A 170 -8.25 -16.67 -2.55
N GLU A 171 -7.56 -17.66 -3.11
CA GLU A 171 -6.20 -17.48 -3.60
C GLU A 171 -6.18 -16.65 -4.89
N TYR A 172 -5.01 -16.11 -5.22
CA TYR A 172 -4.81 -15.39 -6.46
C TYR A 172 -5.20 -16.27 -7.66
N ALA A 173 -6.02 -15.72 -8.57
CA ALA A 173 -6.58 -16.40 -9.74
C ALA A 173 -7.49 -17.61 -9.46
N GLN A 174 -7.84 -17.86 -8.21
CA GLN A 174 -8.82 -18.90 -7.88
C GLN A 174 -10.21 -18.50 -8.37
N SER A 175 -10.89 -19.45 -9.03
CA SER A 175 -12.30 -19.30 -9.40
C SER A 175 -13.19 -19.88 -8.31
N VAL A 176 -14.22 -19.14 -7.90
CA VAL A 176 -15.20 -19.56 -6.89
C VAL A 176 -16.58 -19.65 -7.52
N THR A 177 -17.22 -20.83 -7.43
CA THR A 177 -18.61 -21.01 -7.87
C THR A 177 -19.57 -20.63 -6.75
N LEU A 178 -20.46 -19.67 -7.03
CA LEU A 178 -21.43 -19.15 -6.05
C LEU A 178 -22.69 -20.01 -5.92
N GLY A 179 -22.95 -20.92 -6.87
CA GLY A 179 -24.10 -21.84 -6.83
C GLY A 179 -25.47 -21.17 -6.90
N LEU A 180 -25.55 -19.92 -7.34
CA LEU A 180 -26.79 -19.15 -7.43
C LEU A 180 -27.51 -19.43 -8.75
N GLU A 181 -28.83 -19.63 -8.69
CA GLU A 181 -29.67 -19.59 -9.89
C GLU A 181 -29.78 -18.15 -10.40
N VAL A 182 -29.25 -17.90 -11.59
CA VAL A 182 -29.32 -16.59 -12.25
C VAL A 182 -30.45 -16.59 -13.29
N ALA A 183 -31.36 -15.61 -13.19
CA ALA A 183 -32.53 -15.48 -14.07
C ALA A 183 -32.15 -15.15 -15.52
N ASP A 184 -31.06 -14.41 -15.72
CA ASP A 184 -30.54 -14.07 -17.04
C ASP A 184 -29.23 -14.83 -17.28
N LYS A 185 -29.31 -15.91 -18.07
CA LYS A 185 -28.13 -16.65 -18.55
C LYS A 185 -27.52 -15.94 -19.75
N ARG A 186 -27.20 -14.64 -19.62
CA ARG A 186 -26.12 -14.09 -20.43
C ARG A 186 -24.84 -14.70 -19.88
N LEU A 187 -24.49 -15.88 -20.39
CA LEU A 187 -23.11 -16.32 -20.36
C LEU A 187 -22.34 -15.20 -21.04
N ALA A 188 -21.70 -14.33 -20.25
CA ALA A 188 -20.48 -13.72 -20.72
C ALA A 188 -19.67 -14.91 -21.23
N VAL A 189 -19.35 -14.94 -22.52
CA VAL A 189 -18.36 -15.88 -23.05
C VAL A 189 -17.07 -15.50 -22.35
N MET A 190 -16.88 -16.02 -21.15
CA MET A 190 -15.62 -15.95 -20.45
C MET A 190 -14.74 -16.88 -21.24
N GLU A 191 -13.86 -16.30 -22.06
CA GLU A 191 -12.68 -17.00 -22.53
C GLU A 191 -11.85 -17.33 -21.30
N THR A 192 -12.18 -18.42 -20.60
CA THR A 192 -11.49 -18.92 -19.42
C THR A 192 -9.99 -19.06 -19.66
N GLY A 193 -9.58 -19.40 -20.90
CA GLY A 193 -8.18 -19.45 -21.33
C GLY A 193 -7.47 -18.08 -21.36
N ARG A 194 -8.20 -16.98 -21.55
CA ARG A 194 -7.62 -15.63 -21.56
C ARG A 194 -7.32 -15.13 -20.14
N TYR A 195 -8.14 -15.50 -19.17
CA TYR A 195 -7.90 -15.17 -17.76
C TYR A 195 -6.86 -16.07 -17.11
N ALA A 196 -6.80 -17.35 -17.46
CA ALA A 196 -5.72 -18.24 -16.99
C ALA A 196 -4.35 -17.76 -17.50
N SER A 197 -4.25 -17.35 -18.77
CA SER A 197 -3.02 -16.77 -19.32
C SER A 197 -2.72 -15.38 -18.74
N LEU A 198 -3.72 -14.53 -18.53
CA LEU A 198 -3.53 -13.23 -17.86
C LEU A 198 -3.09 -13.38 -16.40
N ALA A 199 -3.68 -14.32 -15.67
CA ALA A 199 -3.29 -14.66 -14.30
C ALA A 199 -1.86 -15.20 -14.26
N ALA A 200 -1.49 -16.09 -15.18
CA ALA A 200 -0.12 -16.59 -15.29
C ALA A 200 0.87 -15.46 -15.63
N VAL A 201 0.52 -14.58 -16.58
CA VAL A 201 1.34 -13.41 -16.93
C VAL A 201 1.50 -12.47 -15.72
N HIS A 202 0.41 -12.18 -15.01
CA HIS A 202 0.49 -11.31 -13.84
C HIS A 202 1.23 -11.98 -12.68
N MET A 203 1.08 -13.30 -12.49
CA MET A 203 1.88 -14.04 -11.51
C MET A 203 3.36 -14.00 -11.87
N LEU A 204 3.71 -14.11 -13.14
CA LEU A 204 5.08 -13.90 -13.63
C LEU A 204 5.55 -12.46 -13.42
N GLU A 205 4.67 -11.46 -13.58
CA GLU A 205 5.00 -10.06 -13.29
C GLU A 205 5.26 -9.82 -11.80
N ILE A 206 4.40 -10.35 -10.91
CA ILE A 206 4.60 -10.30 -9.46
C ILE A 206 5.90 -11.00 -9.09
N LEU A 207 6.11 -12.24 -9.57
CA LEU A 207 7.35 -12.98 -9.32
C LEU A 207 8.57 -12.22 -9.85
N ARG A 208 8.48 -11.59 -11.01
CA ARG A 208 9.55 -10.77 -11.58
C ARG A 208 9.83 -9.55 -10.70
N GLU A 209 8.81 -8.87 -10.20
CA GLU A 209 8.97 -7.71 -9.31
C GLU A 209 9.54 -8.10 -7.95
N GLU A 210 9.04 -9.17 -7.34
CA GLU A 210 9.57 -9.72 -6.08
C GLU A 210 11.01 -10.20 -6.24
N PHE A 211 11.32 -10.90 -7.34
CA PHE A 211 12.66 -11.36 -7.65
C PHE A 211 13.60 -10.19 -7.90
N ALA A 212 13.18 -9.18 -8.68
CA ALA A 212 13.96 -7.96 -8.90
C ALA A 212 14.24 -7.24 -7.57
N SER A 213 13.23 -7.07 -6.73
CA SER A 213 13.38 -6.46 -5.40
C SER A 213 14.35 -7.24 -4.52
N THR A 214 14.25 -8.57 -4.52
CA THR A 214 15.14 -9.47 -3.77
C THR A 214 16.58 -9.39 -4.29
N MET A 215 16.77 -9.44 -5.62
CA MET A 215 18.07 -9.31 -6.27
C MET A 215 18.72 -7.98 -5.97
N GLU A 216 17.96 -6.89 -6.03
CA GLU A 216 18.47 -5.59 -5.62
C GLU A 216 18.84 -5.57 -4.13
N SER A 217 18.08 -6.24 -3.26
CA SER A 217 18.41 -6.35 -1.84
C SER A 217 19.74 -7.08 -1.63
N LEU A 218 19.90 -8.25 -2.23
CA LEU A 218 21.14 -9.05 -2.14
C LEU A 218 22.32 -8.29 -2.73
N HIS A 219 22.14 -7.64 -3.88
CA HIS A 219 23.19 -6.83 -4.49
C HIS A 219 23.59 -5.63 -3.60
N ARG A 220 22.61 -5.02 -2.90
CA ARG A 220 22.87 -3.95 -1.93
C ARG A 220 23.59 -4.46 -0.68
N GLU A 221 23.23 -5.63 -0.18
CA GLU A 221 23.90 -6.28 0.97
C GLU A 221 25.34 -6.65 0.62
N LEU A 222 25.57 -7.28 -0.55
CA LEU A 222 26.89 -7.67 -1.01
C LEU A 222 27.82 -6.45 -1.21
N LYS A 223 27.29 -5.34 -1.75
CA LYS A 223 28.05 -4.08 -1.88
C LYS A 223 28.40 -3.42 -0.55
N ARG A 224 27.69 -3.76 0.53
CA ARG A 224 27.87 -3.18 1.87
C ARG A 224 28.70 -4.06 2.80
N ALA A 225 28.82 -5.35 2.50
CA ALA A 225 29.63 -6.28 3.27
C ALA A 225 31.09 -5.84 3.27
N ALA A 226 31.63 -5.58 4.47
CA ALA A 226 33.00 -5.12 4.68
C ALA A 226 33.90 -6.24 5.25
N THR A 227 33.30 -7.34 5.69
CA THR A 227 33.98 -8.49 6.31
C THR A 227 33.69 -9.78 5.54
N GLU A 228 34.59 -10.75 5.61
CA GLU A 228 34.41 -12.06 4.96
C GLU A 228 33.17 -12.81 5.50
N GLU A 229 32.84 -12.65 6.78
CA GLU A 229 31.64 -13.23 7.38
C GLU A 229 30.35 -12.63 6.81
N GLU A 230 30.27 -11.31 6.66
CA GLU A 230 29.11 -10.66 6.03
C GLU A 230 28.94 -11.08 4.56
N ILE A 231 30.06 -11.21 3.82
CA ILE A 231 30.04 -11.71 2.44
C ILE A 231 29.52 -13.14 2.43
N SER A 232 30.03 -14.01 3.32
CA SER A 232 29.62 -15.42 3.42
C SER A 232 28.12 -15.58 3.67
N VAL A 233 27.54 -14.76 4.55
CA VAL A 233 26.09 -14.77 4.84
C VAL A 233 25.27 -14.43 3.60
N VAL A 234 25.64 -13.37 2.87
CA VAL A 234 24.93 -12.97 1.65
C VAL A 234 25.10 -14.03 0.56
N THR A 235 26.31 -14.57 0.40
CA THR A 235 26.60 -15.66 -0.55
C THR A 235 25.81 -16.93 -0.22
N ALA A 236 25.67 -17.32 1.05
CA ALA A 236 24.86 -18.46 1.45
C ALA A 236 23.38 -18.28 1.08
N ARG A 237 22.84 -17.06 1.23
CA ARG A 237 21.47 -16.74 0.79
C ARG A 237 21.32 -16.79 -0.73
N ILE A 238 22.32 -16.32 -1.48
CA ILE A 238 22.34 -16.45 -2.95
C ILE A 238 22.36 -17.93 -3.34
N GLN A 239 23.16 -18.75 -2.67
CA GLN A 239 23.27 -20.19 -2.92
C GLN A 239 21.96 -20.93 -2.59
N ASP A 240 21.27 -20.56 -1.52
CA ASP A 240 19.95 -21.11 -1.17
C ASP A 240 18.92 -20.80 -2.27
N ILE A 241 18.88 -19.56 -2.74
CA ILE A 241 18.01 -19.15 -3.86
C ILE A 241 18.36 -19.93 -5.13
N GLU A 242 19.64 -20.05 -5.46
CA GLU A 242 20.12 -20.81 -6.62
C GLU A 242 19.73 -22.29 -6.52
N ASN A 243 19.89 -22.92 -5.36
CA ASN A 243 19.54 -24.33 -5.14
C ASN A 243 18.03 -24.55 -5.26
N ARG A 244 17.22 -23.64 -4.70
CA ARG A 244 15.76 -23.69 -4.83
C ARG A 244 15.29 -23.53 -6.28
N LEU A 245 16.00 -22.72 -7.08
CA LEU A 245 15.74 -22.60 -8.51
C LEU A 245 16.15 -23.87 -9.28
N LYS A 246 17.32 -24.46 -8.99
CA LYS A 246 17.77 -25.72 -9.64
C LYS A 246 16.89 -26.93 -9.33
N LEU A 247 16.42 -27.04 -8.09
CA LEU A 247 15.45 -28.08 -7.69
C LEU A 247 14.13 -27.99 -8.45
N SER A 248 13.76 -26.81 -8.98
CA SER A 248 12.58 -26.61 -9.81
C SER A 248 12.76 -27.00 -11.28
N GLU A 249 14.00 -27.14 -11.78
CA GLU A 249 14.29 -27.60 -13.14
C GLU A 249 14.31 -29.14 -13.27
N THR A 250 14.28 -29.87 -12.15
CA THR A 250 14.40 -31.35 -12.13
C THR A 250 13.06 -32.07 -11.91
N LEU A 251 11.94 -31.33 -11.94
CA LEU A 251 10.55 -31.83 -11.90
C LEU A 251 9.84 -31.51 -13.21
#